data_AF-A0A4V0XUB9-F1
#
_entry.id   AF-A0A4V0XUB9-F1
#
_cell.length_a   1.000
_cell.length_b   1.000
_cell.length_c   1.000
_cell.angle_alpha   90.00
_cell.angle_beta   90.00
_cell.angle_gamma   90.00
#
_symmetry.space_group_name_H-M   'P 1'
#
loop_
_entity.id
_entity.type
_entity.pdbx_description
1 polymer ?
#
loop_
_entity_poly.entity_id
_entity_poly.type
_entity_poly.pdbx_seq_one_letter_code
_entity_poly.pdbx_strand_id
1 'polypeptide(L)'
;MTQTITQAEALVEIIKTLSLPQQEEVINFIEFLHFKAQKPEIKPQEAEQQGISAYEAAKEFAGCLEGGPSDLSTNKKYLQGNW
;
A
#
# COMPACT_ATOMS: atom_id res chain seq x y z
N MET A 1 -40.76 24.12 16.88
CA MET A 1 -40.12 22.87 17.32
C MET A 1 -40.26 21.86 16.20
N THR A 2 -39.14 21.33 15.68
CA THR A 2 -38.94 20.07 14.91
C THR A 2 -37.82 20.27 13.88
N GLN A 3 -36.56 20.18 14.31
CA GLN A 3 -35.39 20.09 13.39
C GLN A 3 -34.48 18.91 13.78
N THR A 4 -35.09 17.81 14.18
CA THR A 4 -34.42 16.52 14.36
C THR A 4 -35.21 15.47 13.60
N ILE A 5 -35.44 15.69 12.29
CA ILE A 5 -35.47 14.54 11.40
C ILE A 5 -34.04 14.01 11.48
N THR A 6 -33.91 12.83 12.06
CA THR A 6 -32.62 12.23 12.40
C THR A 6 -31.83 12.15 11.10
N GLN A 7 -30.57 12.60 11.05
CA GLN A 7 -29.78 12.59 9.80
C GLN A 7 -29.78 11.19 9.13
N ALA A 8 -29.93 10.13 9.93
CA ALA A 8 -30.14 8.76 9.49
C ALA A 8 -31.42 8.57 8.64
N GLU A 9 -32.55 9.17 9.04
CA GLU A 9 -33.82 9.07 8.31
C GLU A 9 -33.72 9.78 6.95
N ALA A 10 -33.10 10.95 6.91
CA ALA A 10 -32.86 11.67 5.66
C ALA A 10 -31.94 10.89 4.70
N LEU A 11 -30.89 10.25 5.22
CA LEU A 11 -30.01 9.38 4.43
C LEU A 11 -30.75 8.18 3.86
N VAL A 12 -31.60 7.53 4.67
CA VAL A 12 -32.40 6.38 4.23
C VAL A 12 -33.36 6.78 3.10
N GLU A 13 -34.03 7.93 3.20
CA GLU A 13 -34.89 8.43 2.13
C GLU A 13 -34.12 8.71 0.84
N ILE A 14 -32.93 9.29 0.92
CA ILE A 14 -32.09 9.53 -0.27
C ILE A 14 -31.67 8.20 -0.90
N ILE A 15 -31.20 7.23 -0.12
CA ILE A 15 -30.75 5.92 -0.63
C ILE A 15 -31.89 5.17 -1.35
N LYS A 16 -33.13 5.27 -0.86
CA LYS A 16 -34.31 4.67 -1.51
C LYS A 16 -34.60 5.23 -2.90
N THR A 17 -34.17 6.46 -3.20
CA THR A 17 -34.36 7.08 -4.52
C THR A 17 -33.29 6.67 -5.54
N LEU A 18 -32.21 6.04 -5.10
CA LEU A 18 -31.11 5.61 -5.95
C LEU A 18 -31.44 4.31 -6.69
N SER A 19 -30.87 4.14 -7.88
CA SER A 19 -30.91 2.87 -8.60
C SER A 19 -30.08 1.78 -7.89
N LEU A 20 -30.36 0.51 -8.17
CA LEU A 20 -29.59 -0.62 -7.61
C LEU A 20 -28.06 -0.46 -7.70
N PRO A 21 -27.46 -0.12 -8.87
CA PRO A 21 -26.00 0.05 -8.93
C PRO A 21 -25.50 1.21 -8.07
N GLN A 22 -26.27 2.30 -7.95
CA GLN A 22 -25.89 3.43 -7.10
C GLN A 22 -26.00 3.08 -5.61
N GLN A 23 -26.93 2.20 -5.22
CA GLN A 23 -27.01 1.71 -3.84
C GLN A 23 -25.77 0.87 -3.49
N GLU A 24 -25.29 0.03 -4.40
CA GLU A 24 -24.03 -0.72 -4.23
C GLU A 24 -22.83 0.21 -4.09
N GLU A 25 -22.75 1.29 -4.88
CA GLU A 25 -21.70 2.31 -4.73
C GLU A 25 -21.72 2.97 -3.35
N VAL A 26 -22.91 3.29 -2.81
CA VAL A 26 -23.06 3.85 -1.47
C VAL A 26 -22.57 2.87 -0.41
N ILE A 27 -22.90 1.57 -0.53
CA ILE A 27 -22.41 0.52 0.38
C ILE A 27 -20.88 0.46 0.34
N ASN A 28 -20.29 0.38 -0.86
CA ASN A 28 -18.83 0.35 -1.04
C ASN A 28 -18.15 1.57 -0.39
N PHE A 29 -18.75 2.76 -0.50
CA PHE A 29 -18.23 3.97 0.12
C PHE A 29 -18.28 3.91 1.65
N ILE A 30 -19.39 3.43 2.23
CA ILE A 30 -19.53 3.27 3.68
C ILE A 30 -18.49 2.27 4.21
N GLU A 31 -18.30 1.14 3.53
CA GLU A 31 -17.27 0.15 3.87
C GLU A 31 -15.87 0.76 3.81
N PHE A 32 -15.59 1.57 2.78
CA PHE A 32 -14.33 2.30 2.67
C PHE A 32 -14.10 3.27 3.84
N LEU A 33 -15.13 4.00 4.28
CA LEU A 33 -15.03 4.88 5.44
C LEU A 33 -14.72 4.09 6.73
N HIS A 34 -15.38 2.94 6.92
CA HIS A 34 -15.09 2.05 8.04
C HIS A 34 -13.67 1.50 7.99
N PHE A 35 -13.18 1.12 6.81
CA PHE A 35 -11.81 0.67 6.62
C PHE A 35 -10.80 1.78 6.98
N LYS A 36 -11.05 3.02 6.54
CA LYS A 36 -10.20 4.16 6.89
C LYS A 36 -10.18 4.45 8.39
N ALA A 37 -11.31 4.34 9.07
CA ALA A 37 -11.39 4.56 10.52
C ALA A 37 -10.67 3.47 11.33
N GLN A 38 -10.63 2.24 10.82
CA GLN A 38 -9.96 1.11 11.46
C GLN A 38 -8.45 1.12 11.25
N LYS A 39 -7.97 1.68 10.14
CA LYS A 39 -6.54 1.86 9.94
C LYS A 39 -6.11 2.96 10.91
N PRO A 40 -5.26 2.66 11.92
CA PRO A 40 -4.54 3.74 12.58
C PRO A 40 -3.90 4.51 11.44
N GLU A 41 -4.18 5.81 11.37
CA GLU A 41 -3.37 6.71 10.59
C GLU A 41 -1.95 6.29 10.93
N ILE A 42 -1.24 5.67 9.98
CA ILE A 42 0.19 5.52 10.10
C ILE A 42 0.60 6.98 9.97
N LYS A 43 0.51 7.72 11.09
CA LYS A 43 1.32 8.89 11.31
C LYS A 43 2.67 8.37 10.86
N PRO A 44 3.24 8.93 9.78
CA PRO A 44 4.64 8.68 9.51
C PRO A 44 5.28 8.90 10.87
N GLN A 45 5.81 7.84 11.47
CA GLN A 45 6.60 8.03 12.66
C GLN A 45 7.56 9.14 12.24
N GLU A 46 7.57 10.23 12.99
CA GLU A 46 8.58 11.28 12.90
C GLU A 46 9.93 10.64 13.27
N ALA A 47 10.36 9.71 12.44
CA ALA A 47 11.72 9.40 12.16
C ALA A 47 11.90 10.04 10.79
N GLU A 48 12.26 11.32 10.81
CA GLU A 48 12.99 11.99 9.74
C GLU A 48 14.31 11.23 9.48
N GLN A 49 14.24 9.95 9.12
CA GLN A 49 15.29 9.34 8.34
C GLN A 49 15.03 9.87 6.95
N GLN A 50 15.76 10.93 6.59
CA GLN A 50 15.86 11.44 5.23
C GLN A 50 15.77 10.23 4.29
N GLY A 51 14.66 10.12 3.57
CA GLY A 51 14.37 8.94 2.78
C GLY A 51 15.43 8.84 1.70
N ILE A 52 16.49 8.08 1.96
CA ILE A 52 17.57 7.89 1.00
C ILE A 52 17.00 7.13 -0.18
N SER A 53 17.42 7.53 -1.38
CA SER A 53 16.99 6.80 -2.57
C SER A 53 17.52 5.37 -2.54
N ALA A 54 16.85 4.45 -3.24
CA ALA A 54 17.34 3.07 -3.38
C ALA A 54 18.78 3.02 -3.93
N TYR A 55 19.15 4.02 -4.75
CA TYR A 55 20.52 4.18 -5.25
C TYR A 55 21.53 4.52 -4.15
N GLU A 56 21.18 5.44 -3.25
CA GLU A 56 22.02 5.81 -2.10
C GLU A 56 22.16 4.65 -1.12
N ALA A 57 21.08 3.91 -0.86
CA ALA A 57 21.13 2.70 -0.04
C ALA A 57 22.04 1.63 -0.66
N ALA A 58 21.98 1.41 -1.98
CA ALA A 58 22.82 0.43 -2.66
C ALA A 58 24.32 0.78 -2.65
N LYS A 59 24.68 2.04 -2.39
CA LYS A 59 26.08 2.50 -2.39
C LYS A 59 26.91 1.86 -1.27
N GLU A 60 26.30 1.50 -0.15
CA GLU A 60 26.99 0.83 0.96
C GLU A 60 27.48 -0.58 0.58
N PHE A 61 26.82 -1.21 -0.40
CA PHE A 61 27.18 -2.54 -0.92
C PHE A 61 28.15 -2.47 -2.10
N ALA A 62 28.47 -1.28 -2.61
CA ALA A 62 29.44 -1.10 -3.68
C ALA A 62 30.84 -1.47 -3.16
N GLY A 63 31.41 -2.57 -3.68
CA GLY A 63 32.70 -3.08 -3.22
C GLY A 63 32.61 -4.16 -2.13
N CYS A 64 31.43 -4.48 -1.60
CA CYS A 64 31.24 -5.60 -0.65
C CYS A 64 31.44 -7.00 -1.27
N LEU A 65 31.88 -7.09 -2.52
CA LEU A 65 32.38 -8.32 -3.13
C LEU A 65 33.84 -8.61 -2.73
N GLU A 66 34.34 -8.05 -1.62
CA GLU A 66 35.59 -8.50 -1.00
C GLU A 66 35.39 -9.87 -0.35
N GLY A 67 35.54 -10.93 -1.15
CA GLY A 67 35.51 -12.31 -0.67
C GLY A 67 35.10 -13.34 -1.72
N GLY A 68 34.53 -12.89 -2.85
CA GLY A 68 34.26 -13.74 -4.01
C GLY A 68 35.41 -13.70 -5.02
N PRO A 69 35.57 -14.73 -5.86
CA PRO A 69 36.48 -14.67 -6.99
C PRO A 69 36.16 -13.42 -7.83
N SER A 70 37.17 -12.57 -8.05
CA SER A 70 37.06 -11.32 -8.81
C SER A 70 36.62 -11.54 -10.28
N ASP A 71 36.67 -12.79 -10.73
CA ASP A 71 36.24 -13.24 -12.03
C ASP A 71 34.95 -14.06 -11.91
N LEU A 72 33.87 -13.60 -12.54
CA LEU A 72 32.60 -14.32 -12.64
C LEU A 72 32.72 -15.64 -13.43
N SER A 73 33.88 -15.95 -14.02
CA SER A 73 34.15 -17.22 -14.70
C SER A 73 34.29 -18.43 -13.76
N THR A 74 33.98 -18.29 -12.46
CA THR A 74 34.15 -19.36 -11.47
C THR A 74 33.59 -20.70 -11.95
N ASN A 75 34.53 -21.54 -12.34
CA ASN A 75 34.40 -22.91 -12.83
C ASN A 75 33.62 -23.09 -14.15
N LYS A 76 34.36 -23.29 -15.25
CA LYS A 76 33.81 -23.76 -16.53
C LYS A 76 32.99 -25.06 -16.42
N LYS A 77 33.18 -25.85 -15.36
CA LYS A 77 32.35 -27.03 -15.06
C LYS A 77 30.88 -26.69 -14.74
N TYR A 78 30.57 -25.50 -14.23
CA TYR A 78 29.18 -25.09 -13.95
C TYR A 78 28.46 -24.51 -15.17
N LEU A 79 29.21 -24.19 -16.25
CA LEU A 79 28.66 -23.68 -17.52
C LEU A 79 28.42 -24.77 -18.55
N GLN A 80 28.93 -25.99 -18.32
CA GLN A 80 28.53 -27.16 -19.09
C GLN A 80 27.16 -27.60 -18.59
N GLY A 81 26.11 -27.09 -19.23
CA GLY A 81 24.79 -27.68 -19.12
C GLY A 81 24.88 -29.15 -19.50
N ASN A 82 24.68 -30.05 -18.54
CA ASN A 82 24.47 -31.45 -18.83
C ASN A 82 23.10 -31.58 -19.50
N TRP A 83 23.11 -31.78 -20.82
CA TRP A 83 21.99 -32.25 -21.62
C TRP A 83 22.06 -33.78 -21.73
#